data_AF-A0A9D1E3C2-F1
#
_entry.id   AF-A0A9D1E3C2-F1
#
_cell.length_a   1.000
_cell.length_b   1.000
_cell.length_c   1.000
_cell.angle_alpha   90.00
_cell.angle_beta   90.00
_cell.angle_gamma   90.00
#
_symmetry.space_group_name_H-M   'P 1'
#
loop_
_entity.id
_entity.type
_entity.pdbx_description
1 polymer ?
#
loop_
_entity_poly.entity_id
_entity_poly.type
_entity_poly.pdbx_seq_one_letter_code
_entity_poly.pdbx_strand_id
1 'polypeptide(L)'
;MKKHAKLLVVLLALVMVLSVVVLTACNKQKTKNAYGLVHGKGYVCQATVVVAGNSLVSADLVEACLPTYVTAQTPIQGYTVEGTYNSHGSARTANFYKTIKFADVTMVYDGTLVDGYSKGYMVGTQTMLQFFENEANCEKYFKAVSENKVSVVLANGEKTDILNAKALLKTQNGYWGTPAQNALGWTANVKATCDYVVAHGFDGASSATDFTQEDHSSTNPKLDNEFVDKNGVSTGATWTDMWDYFSLLKKAYQK
;
A
#
# COMPACT_ATOMS: atom_id res chain seq x y z
N MET A 1 12.01 -64.50 -34.88
CA MET A 1 10.72 -64.92 -35.46
C MET A 1 9.98 -65.69 -34.36
N LYS A 2 8.80 -65.39 -33.80
CA LYS A 2 7.59 -64.60 -34.10
C LYS A 2 6.99 -64.23 -32.72
N LYS A 3 6.71 -62.96 -32.41
CA LYS A 3 5.38 -62.29 -32.48
C LYS A 3 4.27 -62.86 -31.56
N HIS A 4 3.91 -62.04 -30.56
CA HIS A 4 2.57 -61.74 -30.01
C HIS A 4 1.67 -62.84 -29.41
N ALA A 5 1.30 -62.67 -28.14
CA ALA A 5 0.00 -63.05 -27.57
C ALA A 5 -0.52 -61.82 -26.79
N LYS A 6 -1.43 -61.00 -27.34
CA LYS A 6 -2.91 -61.08 -27.24
C LYS A 6 -3.34 -61.28 -25.78
N LEU A 7 -3.70 -60.25 -25.02
CA LEU A 7 -4.92 -59.43 -25.06
C LEU A 7 -6.22 -60.25 -24.99
N LEU A 8 -7.04 -59.91 -23.98
CA LEU A 8 -8.50 -60.00 -23.87
C LEU A 8 -9.08 -61.10 -22.95
N VAL A 9 -9.47 -60.72 -21.73
CA VAL A 9 -10.81 -61.05 -21.19
C VAL A 9 -11.38 -59.76 -20.57
N VAL A 10 -12.65 -59.54 -20.86
CA VAL A 10 -13.40 -58.29 -20.87
C VAL A 10 -14.60 -58.49 -19.94
N LEU A 11 -14.94 -57.45 -19.16
CA LEU A 11 -16.27 -57.12 -18.58
C LEU A 11 -16.91 -58.12 -17.57
N LEU A 12 -17.75 -57.76 -16.59
CA LEU A 12 -18.25 -56.53 -15.95
C LEU A 12 -19.14 -57.01 -14.76
N ALA A 13 -19.54 -56.09 -13.85
CA ALA A 13 -20.60 -56.20 -12.81
C ALA A 13 -20.15 -56.51 -11.37
N LEU A 14 -20.58 -55.83 -10.30
CA LEU A 14 -21.41 -54.63 -10.11
C LEU A 14 -21.23 -54.16 -8.63
N VAL A 15 -20.88 -52.89 -8.44
CA VAL A 15 -21.32 -51.94 -7.40
C VAL A 15 -21.59 -52.43 -5.96
N MET A 16 -20.74 -51.96 -5.03
CA MET A 16 -21.02 -51.38 -3.68
C MET A 16 -19.63 -51.27 -3.00
N VAL A 17 -19.03 -50.14 -2.62
CA VAL A 17 -19.55 -48.96 -1.90
C VAL A 17 -18.63 -47.75 -2.19
N LEU A 18 -19.29 -46.67 -2.58
CA LEU A 18 -18.95 -45.26 -2.43
C LEU A 18 -18.12 -44.94 -1.16
N SER A 19 -16.88 -44.44 -1.27
CA SER A 19 -16.26 -43.43 -0.36
C SER A 19 -14.72 -43.39 -0.37
N VAL A 20 -14.10 -42.95 -1.47
CA VAL A 20 -12.87 -42.11 -1.39
C VAL A 20 -12.89 -41.13 -2.57
N VAL A 21 -13.87 -40.24 -2.59
CA VAL A 21 -13.64 -38.90 -3.16
C VAL A 21 -13.02 -38.09 -2.02
N VAL A 22 -11.74 -38.33 -1.72
CA VAL A 22 -11.01 -37.47 -0.79
C VAL A 22 -10.40 -36.33 -1.61
N LEU A 23 -11.20 -35.27 -1.73
CA LEU A 23 -10.82 -33.88 -1.54
C LEU A 23 -9.45 -33.44 -2.11
N THR A 24 -9.30 -33.46 -3.42
CA THR A 24 -8.46 -32.46 -4.10
C THR A 24 -9.34 -31.33 -4.64
N ALA A 25 -10.09 -30.67 -3.75
CA ALA A 25 -10.37 -29.26 -3.96
C ALA A 25 -9.05 -28.54 -3.68
N CYS A 26 -8.18 -28.43 -4.69
CA CYS A 26 -7.09 -27.47 -4.66
C CYS A 26 -7.69 -26.12 -4.30
N ASN A 27 -7.47 -25.63 -3.08
CA ASN A 27 -7.84 -24.28 -2.68
C ASN A 27 -7.00 -23.32 -3.54
N LYS A 28 -7.51 -23.00 -4.74
CA LYS A 28 -6.86 -22.07 -5.66
C LYS A 28 -6.62 -20.77 -4.92
N GLN A 29 -5.37 -20.33 -4.90
CA GLN A 29 -5.00 -19.06 -4.30
C GLN A 29 -5.72 -17.93 -5.04
N LYS A 30 -6.23 -16.96 -4.28
CA LYS A 30 -6.83 -15.73 -4.80
C LYS A 30 -6.06 -14.54 -4.28
N THR A 31 -5.56 -13.71 -5.18
CA THR A 31 -4.97 -12.41 -4.85
C THR A 31 -6.07 -11.36 -4.82
N LYS A 32 -6.12 -10.59 -3.74
CA LYS A 32 -7.06 -9.49 -3.53
C LYS A 32 -6.28 -8.22 -3.22
N ASN A 33 -6.71 -7.10 -3.80
CA ASN A 33 -6.06 -5.81 -3.62
C ASN A 33 -7.03 -4.79 -3.05
N ALA A 34 -6.55 -3.94 -2.14
CA ALA A 34 -7.22 -2.70 -1.76
C ALA A 34 -6.27 -1.52 -1.89
N TYR A 35 -6.85 -0.35 -2.16
CA TYR A 35 -6.11 0.90 -2.25
C TYR A 35 -6.72 1.94 -1.31
N GLY A 36 -5.87 2.77 -0.73
CA GLY A 36 -6.30 3.81 0.20
C GLY A 36 -5.17 4.71 0.67
N LEU A 37 -5.57 5.78 1.36
CA LEU A 37 -4.64 6.66 2.04
C LEU A 37 -4.16 6.02 3.35
N VAL A 38 -2.86 6.14 3.65
CA VAL A 38 -2.23 5.65 4.89
C VAL A 38 -1.30 6.71 5.49
N HIS A 39 -0.83 6.47 6.72
CA HIS A 39 0.10 7.32 7.45
C HIS A 39 -0.44 8.76 7.58
N GLY A 40 -1.60 8.88 8.22
CA GLY A 40 -2.24 10.19 8.44
C GLY A 40 -2.66 10.88 7.14
N LYS A 41 -3.05 10.08 6.13
CA LYS A 41 -3.36 10.54 4.76
C LYS A 41 -2.18 11.10 3.97
N GLY A 42 -0.95 10.76 4.35
CA GLY A 42 0.27 11.24 3.68
C GLY A 42 0.64 10.50 2.40
N TYR A 43 0.15 9.27 2.21
CA TYR A 43 0.57 8.37 1.11
C TYR A 43 -0.59 7.56 0.56
N VAL A 44 -0.51 7.14 -0.71
CA VAL A 44 -1.43 6.14 -1.28
C VAL A 44 -0.76 4.77 -1.18
N CYS A 45 -1.45 3.81 -0.57
CA CYS A 45 -0.96 2.44 -0.40
C CYS A 45 -1.78 1.45 -1.22
N GLN A 46 -1.10 0.47 -1.81
CA GLN A 46 -1.68 -0.80 -2.24
C GLN A 46 -1.45 -1.84 -1.14
N ALA A 47 -2.54 -2.39 -0.62
CA ALA A 47 -2.52 -3.61 0.18
C ALA A 47 -2.87 -4.80 -0.70
N THR A 48 -2.03 -5.83 -0.67
CA THR A 48 -2.24 -7.08 -1.38
C THR A 48 -2.34 -8.21 -0.37
N VAL A 49 -3.34 -9.07 -0.51
CA VAL A 49 -3.44 -10.31 0.26
C VAL A 49 -3.67 -11.49 -0.66
N VAL A 50 -3.09 -12.64 -0.30
CA VAL A 50 -3.32 -13.90 -0.99
C VAL A 50 -4.01 -14.86 -0.03
N VAL A 51 -5.12 -15.45 -0.46
CA VAL A 51 -5.90 -16.40 0.36
C VAL A 51 -6.02 -17.76 -0.31
N ALA A 52 -6.01 -18.83 0.47
CA ALA A 52 -6.30 -20.19 0.03
C ALA A 52 -7.44 -20.75 0.89
N GLY A 53 -8.66 -20.76 0.35
CA GLY A 53 -9.86 -21.01 1.16
C GLY A 53 -10.05 -19.88 2.18
N ASN A 54 -10.10 -20.23 3.46
CA ASN A 54 -10.23 -19.28 4.57
C ASN A 54 -8.87 -18.88 5.19
N SER A 55 -7.76 -19.42 4.68
CA SER A 55 -6.43 -19.13 5.21
C SER A 55 -5.79 -17.97 4.46
N LEU A 56 -5.24 -17.01 5.22
CA LEU A 56 -4.36 -15.98 4.69
C LEU A 56 -2.97 -16.57 4.43
N VAL A 57 -2.49 -16.51 3.19
CA VAL A 57 -1.23 -17.13 2.75
C VAL A 57 -0.10 -16.12 2.75
N SER A 58 -0.36 -14.90 2.29
CA SER A 58 0.60 -13.80 2.31
C SER A 58 -0.10 -12.45 2.32
N ALA A 59 0.63 -11.44 2.75
CA ALA A 59 0.24 -10.04 2.73
C ALA A 59 1.42 -9.19 2.22
N ASP A 60 1.12 -8.08 1.57
CA ASP A 60 2.11 -7.10 1.13
C ASP A 60 1.52 -5.68 1.15
N LEU A 61 2.39 -4.70 1.37
CA LEU A 61 2.05 -3.28 1.39
C LEU A 61 3.09 -2.51 0.58
N VAL A 62 2.62 -1.77 -0.42
CA VAL A 62 3.47 -0.86 -1.20
C VAL A 62 2.88 0.53 -1.16
N GLU A 63 3.72 1.52 -0.87
CA GLU A 63 3.30 2.92 -0.77
C GLU A 63 3.87 3.76 -1.91
N ALA A 64 3.01 4.59 -2.48
CA ALA A 64 3.35 5.69 -3.35
C ALA A 64 3.25 7.01 -2.56
N CYS A 65 4.35 7.76 -2.56
CA CYS A 65 4.38 9.16 -2.15
C CYS A 65 3.37 9.97 -2.96
N LEU A 66 2.69 10.93 -2.34
CA LEU A 66 1.85 11.89 -3.06
C LEU A 66 2.71 12.82 -3.93
N PRO A 67 2.15 13.46 -4.98
CA PRO A 67 2.94 14.31 -5.86
C PRO A 67 3.58 15.55 -5.20
N THR A 68 3.13 15.93 -4.01
CA THR A 68 3.75 16.97 -3.18
C THR A 68 5.11 16.56 -2.62
N TYR A 69 5.46 15.27 -2.65
CA TYR A 69 6.75 14.77 -2.19
C TYR A 69 7.92 15.19 -3.09
N VAL A 70 7.64 15.46 -4.37
CA VAL A 70 8.65 15.87 -5.36
C VAL A 70 8.43 17.34 -5.70
N THR A 71 9.37 18.18 -5.30
CA THR A 71 9.34 19.63 -5.53
C THR A 71 10.34 20.03 -6.62
N ALA A 72 10.07 21.15 -7.28
CA ALA A 72 11.01 21.77 -8.19
C ALA A 72 12.09 22.50 -7.37
N GLN A 73 13.36 22.16 -7.59
CA GLN A 73 14.48 22.80 -6.90
C GLN A 73 14.67 24.26 -7.32
N THR A 74 14.22 24.60 -8.54
CA THR A 74 14.26 25.96 -9.08
C THR A 74 12.87 26.32 -9.61
N PRO A 75 12.35 27.51 -9.33
CA PRO A 75 11.11 27.98 -9.92
C PRO A 75 11.18 27.95 -11.45
N ILE A 76 10.13 27.44 -12.09
CA ILE A 76 9.95 27.46 -13.54
C ILE A 76 8.78 28.38 -13.82
N GLN A 77 9.05 29.56 -14.40
CA GLN A 77 8.03 30.59 -14.62
C GLN A 77 6.82 30.01 -15.38
N GLY A 78 5.63 30.13 -14.79
CA GLY A 78 4.38 29.63 -15.36
C GLY A 78 4.11 28.14 -15.16
N TYR A 79 5.10 27.35 -14.72
CA TYR A 79 5.02 25.89 -14.57
C TYR A 79 5.27 25.40 -13.14
N THR A 80 5.66 26.29 -12.23
CA THR A 80 5.67 26.03 -10.79
C THR A 80 4.85 27.07 -10.03
N VAL A 81 4.39 26.67 -8.85
CA VAL A 81 3.68 27.53 -7.90
C VAL A 81 4.40 27.40 -6.56
N GLU A 82 4.76 28.52 -5.94
CA GLU A 82 5.21 28.51 -4.54
C GLU A 82 4.02 28.17 -3.65
N GLY A 83 4.20 27.17 -2.79
CA GLY A 83 3.16 26.72 -1.86
C GLY A 83 3.69 26.54 -0.45
N THR A 84 2.84 26.80 0.53
CA THR A 84 3.11 26.58 1.95
C THR A 84 2.49 25.25 2.39
N TYR A 85 3.28 24.36 2.98
CA TYR A 85 2.83 23.05 3.43
C TYR A 85 3.25 22.78 4.87
N ASN A 86 2.51 21.89 5.54
CA ASN A 86 2.85 21.44 6.89
C ASN A 86 3.93 20.35 6.81
N SER A 87 5.07 20.59 7.44
CA SER A 87 6.15 19.63 7.61
C SER A 87 6.40 19.45 9.11
N HIS A 88 5.93 18.33 9.66
CA HIS A 88 6.10 17.98 11.09
C HIS A 88 5.63 19.09 12.06
N GLY A 89 4.45 19.65 11.80
CA GLY A 89 3.86 20.70 12.64
C GLY A 89 4.37 22.11 12.37
N SER A 90 5.25 22.28 11.37
CA SER A 90 5.82 23.57 11.00
C SER A 90 5.51 23.92 9.55
N ALA A 91 5.12 25.17 9.29
CA ALA A 91 4.95 25.68 7.94
C ALA A 91 6.30 25.75 7.21
N ARG A 92 6.34 25.23 5.99
CA ARG A 92 7.48 25.28 5.07
C ARG A 92 6.99 25.74 3.69
N THR A 93 7.87 26.34 2.90
CA THR A 93 7.58 26.71 1.51
C THR A 93 8.39 25.88 0.54
N ALA A 94 7.81 25.58 -0.62
CA ALA A 94 8.51 24.94 -1.73
C ALA A 94 7.88 25.33 -3.06
N ASN A 95 8.61 25.09 -4.16
CA ASN A 95 8.07 25.23 -5.51
C ASN A 95 7.47 23.90 -5.96
N PHE A 96 6.17 23.86 -6.17
CA PHE A 96 5.46 22.69 -6.67
C PHE A 96 5.22 22.80 -8.16
N TYR A 97 5.27 21.69 -8.87
CA TYR A 97 4.89 21.65 -10.28
C TYR A 97 3.41 22.04 -10.43
N LYS A 98 3.11 22.98 -11.32
CA LYS A 98 1.78 23.58 -11.40
C LYS A 98 0.70 22.60 -11.83
N THR A 99 1.02 21.72 -12.78
CA THR A 99 0.03 20.81 -13.36
C THR A 99 0.61 19.41 -13.49
N ILE A 100 -0.14 18.45 -12.98
CA ILE A 100 0.17 17.02 -13.01
C ILE A 100 -0.98 16.29 -13.69
N LYS A 101 -0.66 15.28 -14.49
CA LYS A 101 -1.65 14.39 -15.08
C LYS A 101 -1.31 12.93 -14.85
N PHE A 102 -2.35 12.11 -14.76
CA PHE A 102 -2.23 10.66 -14.78
C PHE A 102 -3.59 10.07 -15.20
N ALA A 103 -3.59 9.03 -16.03
CA ALA A 103 -4.81 8.49 -16.61
C ALA A 103 -5.71 9.60 -17.20
N ASP A 104 -6.95 9.71 -16.72
CA ASP A 104 -7.94 10.73 -17.08
C ASP A 104 -7.96 11.95 -16.13
N VAL A 105 -7.03 12.00 -15.16
CA VAL A 105 -7.01 13.00 -14.08
C VAL A 105 -6.02 14.12 -14.40
N THR A 106 -6.46 15.36 -14.17
CA THR A 106 -5.59 16.54 -14.14
C THR A 106 -5.66 17.17 -12.76
N MET A 107 -4.50 17.36 -12.13
CA MET A 107 -4.31 18.08 -10.88
C MET A 107 -3.64 19.42 -11.14
N VAL A 108 -4.16 20.50 -10.56
CA VAL A 108 -3.55 21.84 -10.62
C VAL A 108 -3.25 22.31 -9.21
N TYR A 109 -2.02 22.76 -8.97
CA TYR A 109 -1.62 23.29 -7.67
C TYR A 109 -2.26 24.66 -7.42
N ASP A 110 -2.99 24.78 -6.31
CA ASP A 110 -3.57 26.02 -5.81
C ASP A 110 -2.77 26.50 -4.57
N GLY A 111 -2.02 27.59 -4.77
CA GLY A 111 -1.21 28.21 -3.73
C GLY A 111 -2.01 29.00 -2.69
N THR A 112 -3.32 29.21 -2.91
CA THR A 112 -4.19 29.97 -2.00
C THR A 112 -4.13 29.39 -0.59
N LEU A 113 -3.87 30.25 0.40
CA LEU A 113 -3.76 29.83 1.78
C LEU A 113 -5.14 29.63 2.41
N VAL A 114 -5.28 28.51 3.13
CA VAL A 114 -6.38 28.18 4.04
C VAL A 114 -5.73 27.76 5.35
N ASP A 115 -6.05 28.45 6.44
CA ASP A 115 -5.48 28.20 7.77
C ASP A 115 -3.94 28.16 7.80
N GLY A 116 -3.30 29.03 7.00
CA GLY A 116 -1.84 29.16 6.94
C GLY A 116 -1.14 28.19 5.98
N TYR A 117 -1.86 27.30 5.29
CA TYR A 117 -1.30 26.35 4.33
C TYR A 117 -1.94 26.49 2.96
N SER A 118 -1.19 26.25 1.88
CA SER A 118 -1.75 26.19 0.54
C SER A 118 -2.76 25.05 0.44
N LYS A 119 -3.86 25.28 -0.31
CA LYS A 119 -4.82 24.22 -0.65
C LYS A 119 -4.16 23.01 -1.30
N GLY A 120 -3.06 23.23 -2.02
CA GLY A 120 -2.27 22.17 -2.65
C GLY A 120 -2.85 21.76 -4.00
N TYR A 121 -2.62 20.53 -4.42
CA TYR A 121 -3.20 20.04 -5.67
C TYR A 121 -4.71 19.90 -5.58
N MET A 122 -5.40 20.39 -6.61
CA MET A 122 -6.85 20.33 -6.77
C MET A 122 -7.23 19.50 -8.00
N VAL A 123 -8.29 18.70 -7.89
CA VAL A 123 -8.96 18.01 -9.01
C VAL A 123 -10.36 18.61 -9.16
N GLY A 124 -10.53 19.51 -10.12
CA GLY A 124 -11.74 20.33 -10.19
C GLY A 124 -11.89 21.16 -8.92
N THR A 125 -12.95 20.91 -8.14
CA THR A 125 -13.21 21.58 -6.86
C THR A 125 -12.73 20.81 -5.64
N GLN A 126 -12.27 19.56 -5.80
CA GLN A 126 -11.80 18.73 -4.69
C GLN A 126 -10.32 18.95 -4.42
N THR A 127 -9.91 18.97 -3.16
CA THR A 127 -8.49 18.83 -2.82
C THR A 127 -8.00 17.43 -3.22
N MET A 128 -6.69 17.28 -3.45
CA MET A 128 -6.08 15.99 -3.76
C MET A 128 -6.40 14.93 -2.69
N LEU A 129 -6.40 15.31 -1.42
CA LEU A 129 -6.74 14.37 -0.33
C LEU A 129 -8.20 13.93 -0.41
N GLN A 130 -9.14 14.86 -0.66
CA GLN A 130 -10.56 14.52 -0.87
C GLN A 130 -10.74 13.61 -2.09
N PHE A 131 -10.03 13.89 -3.19
CA PHE A 131 -10.06 13.04 -4.38
C PHE A 131 -9.60 11.60 -4.08
N PHE A 132 -8.59 11.44 -3.24
CA PHE A 132 -8.06 10.14 -2.82
C PHE A 132 -8.84 9.46 -1.69
N GLU A 133 -9.89 10.05 -1.13
CA GLU A 133 -10.82 9.31 -0.26
C GLU A 133 -11.57 8.21 -1.03
N ASN A 134 -11.64 8.31 -2.36
CA ASN A 134 -12.14 7.26 -3.23
C ASN A 134 -11.05 6.23 -3.58
N GLU A 135 -11.31 4.96 -3.30
CA GLU A 135 -10.36 3.86 -3.58
C GLU A 135 -10.01 3.71 -5.07
N ALA A 136 -10.97 3.89 -5.98
CA ALA A 136 -10.70 3.77 -7.41
C ALA A 136 -9.74 4.87 -7.90
N ASN A 137 -9.78 6.04 -7.28
CA ASN A 137 -8.84 7.12 -7.55
C ASN A 137 -7.45 6.82 -7.00
N CYS A 138 -7.36 6.22 -5.81
CA CYS A 138 -6.10 5.69 -5.27
C CYS A 138 -5.49 4.63 -6.19
N GLU A 139 -6.30 3.67 -6.66
CA GLU A 139 -5.86 2.63 -7.60
C GLU A 139 -5.33 3.25 -8.91
N LYS A 140 -6.08 4.17 -9.52
CA LYS A 140 -5.66 4.89 -10.74
C LYS A 140 -4.30 5.56 -10.56
N TYR A 141 -4.12 6.28 -9.46
CA TYR A 141 -2.86 6.96 -9.17
C TYR A 141 -1.71 5.98 -8.92
N PHE A 142 -1.92 4.99 -8.07
CA PHE A 142 -0.90 4.00 -7.72
C PHE A 142 -0.40 3.23 -8.95
N LYS A 143 -1.32 2.81 -9.83
CA LYS A 143 -0.97 2.18 -11.12
C LYS A 143 -0.17 3.13 -12.01
N ALA A 144 -0.61 4.39 -12.13
CA ALA A 144 0.11 5.38 -12.92
C ALA A 144 1.53 5.62 -12.40
N VAL A 145 1.73 5.67 -11.07
CA VAL A 145 3.06 5.76 -10.47
C VAL A 145 3.90 4.52 -10.82
N SER A 146 3.36 3.33 -10.58
CA SER A 146 4.06 2.06 -10.81
C SER A 146 4.47 1.84 -12.27
N GLU A 147 3.70 2.40 -13.20
CA GLU A 147 3.94 2.30 -14.64
C GLU A 147 4.69 3.51 -15.24
N ASN A 148 5.17 4.45 -14.40
CA ASN A 148 5.82 5.71 -14.84
C ASN A 148 4.95 6.56 -15.78
N LYS A 149 3.65 6.67 -15.47
CA LYS A 149 2.62 7.38 -16.25
C LYS A 149 2.05 8.62 -15.54
N VAL A 150 2.71 9.09 -14.49
CA VAL A 150 2.40 10.41 -13.92
C VAL A 150 3.25 11.44 -14.65
N SER A 151 2.61 12.41 -15.28
CA SER A 151 3.30 13.46 -16.04
C SER A 151 3.21 14.82 -15.36
N VAL A 152 4.29 15.58 -15.45
CA VAL A 152 4.32 17.03 -15.17
C VAL A 152 4.16 17.77 -16.48
N VAL A 153 3.29 18.78 -16.53
CA VAL A 153 3.13 19.63 -17.71
C VAL A 153 4.12 20.79 -17.64
N LEU A 154 5.05 20.84 -18.59
CA LEU A 154 6.02 21.93 -18.76
C LEU A 154 5.86 22.59 -20.15
N ALA A 155 6.66 23.63 -20.43
CA ALA A 155 6.63 24.35 -21.70
C ALA A 155 6.88 23.46 -22.92
N ASN A 156 7.74 22.46 -22.77
CA ASN A 156 8.11 21.52 -23.81
C ASN A 156 7.26 20.23 -23.78
N GLY A 157 6.08 20.28 -23.16
CA GLY A 157 5.14 19.17 -23.09
C GLY A 157 5.13 18.42 -21.76
N GLU A 158 4.59 17.21 -21.79
CA GLU A 158 4.41 16.36 -20.63
C GLU A 158 5.69 15.54 -20.33
N LYS A 159 6.09 15.49 -19.05
CA LYS A 159 7.31 14.83 -18.57
C LYS A 159 6.99 13.78 -17.51
N THR A 160 7.27 12.51 -17.81
CA THR A 160 7.03 11.38 -16.90
C THR A 160 8.26 10.95 -16.13
N ASP A 161 9.43 11.49 -16.45
CA ASP A 161 10.72 11.20 -15.81
C ASP A 161 10.89 11.91 -14.45
N ILE A 162 10.05 12.90 -14.13
CA ILE A 162 10.08 13.65 -12.87
C ILE A 162 9.34 12.92 -11.75
N LEU A 163 8.07 12.54 -12.01
CA LEU A 163 7.18 11.88 -11.04
C LEU A 163 7.10 10.37 -11.31
N ASN A 164 8.27 9.75 -11.52
CA ASN A 164 8.39 8.34 -11.85
C ASN A 164 8.33 7.44 -10.59
N ALA A 165 8.27 6.13 -10.80
CA ALA A 165 8.25 5.12 -9.75
C ALA A 165 9.47 5.23 -8.80
N LYS A 166 10.66 5.53 -9.33
CA LYS A 166 11.87 5.71 -8.52
C LYS A 166 11.78 6.92 -7.59
N ALA A 167 11.04 7.96 -7.96
CA ALA A 167 10.82 9.13 -7.13
C ALA A 167 9.69 8.90 -6.10
N LEU A 168 8.63 8.19 -6.50
CA LEU A 168 7.40 8.13 -5.72
C LEU A 168 7.17 6.81 -4.98
N LEU A 169 7.64 5.66 -5.44
CA LEU A 169 7.46 4.40 -4.69
C LEU A 169 8.49 4.30 -3.56
N LYS A 170 8.01 4.07 -2.33
CA LYS A 170 8.89 3.91 -1.16
C LYS A 170 9.85 2.74 -1.27
N THR A 171 9.46 1.71 -2.00
CA THR A 171 10.31 0.55 -2.32
C THR A 171 11.48 0.89 -3.26
N GLN A 172 11.47 2.07 -3.91
CA GLN A 172 12.47 2.45 -4.91
C GLN A 172 13.17 3.78 -4.61
N ASN A 173 12.55 4.67 -3.83
CA ASN A 173 13.05 6.03 -3.59
C ASN A 173 13.98 6.16 -2.37
N GLY A 174 14.26 5.05 -1.68
CA GLY A 174 15.14 5.03 -0.50
C GLY A 174 14.50 5.62 0.76
N TYR A 175 13.17 5.74 0.80
CA TYR A 175 12.45 6.25 1.97
C TYR A 175 12.84 5.51 3.24
N TRP A 176 13.24 6.28 4.27
CA TRP A 176 13.65 5.77 5.58
C TRP A 176 14.78 4.72 5.51
N GLY A 177 15.75 4.91 4.59
CA GLY A 177 16.81 3.94 4.30
C GLY A 177 17.72 3.57 5.48
N THR A 178 17.87 4.44 6.49
CA THR A 178 18.54 4.11 7.76
C THR A 178 17.57 4.39 8.91
N PRO A 179 17.06 3.36 9.60
CA PRO A 179 16.21 3.57 10.77
C PRO A 179 16.99 4.16 11.95
N ALA A 180 16.26 4.82 12.86
CA ALA A 180 16.82 5.23 14.14
C ALA A 180 17.23 3.99 14.97
N GLN A 181 18.12 4.17 15.95
CA GLN A 181 18.60 3.08 16.80
C GLN A 181 17.45 2.37 17.54
N ASN A 182 16.39 3.11 17.89
CA ASN A 182 15.26 2.66 18.68
C ASN A 182 13.95 2.56 17.89
N ALA A 183 13.99 2.48 16.56
CA ALA A 183 12.76 2.30 15.76
C ALA A 183 13.00 1.35 14.59
N LEU A 184 11.94 0.65 14.18
CA LEU A 184 11.96 -0.06 12.92
C LEU A 184 11.87 0.94 11.75
N GLY A 185 12.60 0.65 10.66
CA GLY A 185 12.45 1.38 9.41
C GLY A 185 11.18 0.99 8.67
N TRP A 186 10.85 1.71 7.59
CA TRP A 186 9.63 1.46 6.82
C TRP A 186 9.50 -0.01 6.38
N THR A 187 10.52 -0.58 5.75
CA THR A 187 10.52 -1.97 5.26
C THR A 187 10.31 -2.98 6.39
N ALA A 188 10.90 -2.74 7.56
CA ALA A 188 10.77 -3.64 8.70
C ALA A 188 9.37 -3.58 9.32
N ASN A 189 8.78 -2.39 9.41
CA ASN A 189 7.39 -2.23 9.85
C ASN A 189 6.40 -2.90 8.89
N VAL A 190 6.54 -2.68 7.58
CA VAL A 190 5.71 -3.36 6.57
C VAL A 190 5.78 -4.87 6.76
N LYS A 191 6.99 -5.42 6.88
CA LYS A 191 7.18 -6.85 7.08
C LYS A 191 6.50 -7.34 8.36
N ALA A 192 6.73 -6.68 9.48
CA ALA A 192 6.15 -7.07 10.76
C ALA A 192 4.62 -7.05 10.72
N THR A 193 4.01 -5.97 10.20
CA THR A 193 2.57 -5.87 10.04
C THR A 193 2.00 -6.96 9.12
N CYS A 194 2.67 -7.26 8.00
CA CYS A 194 2.24 -8.32 7.08
C CYS A 194 2.35 -9.71 7.70
N ASP A 195 3.46 -10.00 8.39
CA ASP A 195 3.67 -11.27 9.09
C ASP A 195 2.63 -11.47 10.20
N TYR A 196 2.34 -10.42 10.97
CA TYR A 196 1.32 -10.43 12.02
C TYR A 196 -0.06 -10.80 11.45
N VAL A 197 -0.53 -10.14 10.38
CA VAL A 197 -1.84 -10.48 9.82
C VAL A 197 -1.87 -11.89 9.24
N VAL A 198 -0.78 -12.38 8.64
CA VAL A 198 -0.69 -13.76 8.12
C VAL A 198 -0.79 -14.78 9.24
N ALA A 199 -0.14 -14.53 10.38
CA ALA A 199 -0.14 -15.44 11.51
C ALA A 199 -1.44 -15.38 12.34
N HIS A 200 -2.03 -14.20 12.50
CA HIS A 200 -3.09 -13.96 13.49
C HIS A 200 -4.44 -13.52 12.88
N GLY A 201 -4.49 -13.26 11.57
CA GLY A 201 -5.69 -12.78 10.89
C GLY A 201 -6.05 -11.35 11.28
N PHE A 202 -7.36 -11.08 11.38
CA PHE A 202 -7.89 -9.72 11.54
C PHE A 202 -8.79 -9.53 12.78
N ASP A 203 -8.79 -10.50 13.70
CA ASP A 203 -9.66 -10.49 14.89
C ASP A 203 -9.04 -9.73 16.07
N GLY A 204 -7.72 -9.51 16.02
CA GLY A 204 -6.95 -8.76 17.01
C GLY A 204 -7.32 -7.29 17.14
N ALA A 205 -7.89 -6.69 16.08
CA ALA A 205 -8.31 -5.29 16.11
C ALA A 205 -9.54 -5.01 15.23
N SER A 206 -10.36 -4.07 15.71
CA SER A 206 -11.56 -3.55 15.06
C SER A 206 -11.55 -2.03 14.93
N SER A 207 -10.70 -1.34 15.69
CA SER A 207 -10.43 0.10 15.61
C SER A 207 -8.97 0.39 15.97
N ALA A 208 -8.55 1.65 15.81
CA ALA A 208 -7.21 2.09 16.20
C ALA A 208 -6.93 1.93 17.71
N THR A 209 -7.96 2.02 18.55
CA THR A 209 -7.83 1.91 20.02
C THR A 209 -7.60 0.48 20.50
N ASP A 210 -7.80 -0.51 19.63
CA ASP A 210 -7.48 -1.92 19.92
C ASP A 210 -5.98 -2.21 19.78
N PHE A 211 -5.18 -1.22 19.39
CA PHE A 211 -3.72 -1.30 19.37
C PHE A 211 -3.15 -0.41 20.49
N THR A 212 -2.33 -0.99 21.35
CA THR A 212 -1.61 -0.27 22.41
C THR A 212 -0.11 -0.38 22.19
N GLN A 213 0.65 0.61 22.66
CA GLN A 213 2.11 0.57 22.60
C GLN A 213 2.69 -0.02 23.89
N GLU A 214 3.65 -0.92 23.73
CA GLU A 214 4.41 -1.54 24.82
C GLU A 214 5.92 -1.41 24.57
N ASP A 215 6.70 -1.30 25.64
CA ASP A 215 8.16 -1.22 25.57
C ASP A 215 8.78 -2.61 25.66
N HIS A 216 9.30 -3.09 24.53
CA HIS A 216 10.05 -4.35 24.44
C HIS A 216 11.54 -4.13 24.16
N SER A 217 12.05 -2.92 24.41
CA SER A 217 13.45 -2.53 24.16
C SER A 217 14.50 -3.37 24.91
N SER A 218 14.10 -3.98 26.04
CA SER A 218 14.94 -4.90 26.81
C SER A 218 15.31 -6.19 26.05
N THR A 219 14.47 -6.61 25.10
CA THR A 219 14.70 -7.78 24.24
C THR A 219 15.30 -7.40 22.89
N ASN A 220 14.85 -6.29 22.32
CA ASN A 220 15.35 -5.73 21.09
C ASN A 220 15.19 -4.20 21.16
N PRO A 221 16.29 -3.42 21.20
CA PRO A 221 16.23 -1.97 21.33
C PRO A 221 15.36 -1.25 20.28
N LYS A 222 15.07 -1.90 19.15
CA LYS A 222 14.22 -1.36 18.08
C LYS A 222 12.72 -1.51 18.33
N LEU A 223 12.31 -2.25 19.36
CA LEU A 223 10.91 -2.49 19.75
C LEU A 223 10.50 -1.58 20.92
N ASP A 224 11.13 -0.41 21.01
CA ASP A 224 10.66 0.70 21.83
C ASP A 224 9.34 1.22 21.22
N ASN A 225 8.24 1.12 21.98
CA ASN A 225 6.87 1.43 21.54
C ASN A 225 6.32 0.50 20.43
N GLU A 226 6.57 -0.80 20.56
CA GLU A 226 5.92 -1.81 19.73
C GLU A 226 4.41 -1.82 19.94
N PHE A 227 3.65 -2.01 18.86
CA PHE A 227 2.21 -2.20 18.96
C PHE A 227 1.83 -3.64 19.29
N VAL A 228 0.87 -3.77 20.22
CA VAL A 228 0.25 -5.01 20.66
C VAL A 228 -1.26 -4.90 20.42
N ASP A 229 -1.90 -5.99 20.01
CA ASP A 229 -3.34 -6.04 19.79
C ASP A 229 -4.14 -6.13 21.10
N LYS A 230 -5.47 -6.06 21.03
CA LYS A 230 -6.35 -6.10 22.23
C LYS A 230 -6.29 -7.41 23.02
N ASN A 231 -5.71 -8.47 22.44
CA ASN A 231 -5.54 -9.77 23.07
C ASN A 231 -4.13 -9.94 23.66
N GLY A 232 -3.28 -8.91 23.60
CA GLY A 232 -1.89 -8.99 24.06
C GLY A 232 -0.94 -9.62 23.04
N VAL A 233 -1.32 -9.74 21.77
CA VAL A 233 -0.47 -10.31 20.72
C VAL A 233 0.40 -9.22 20.11
N SER A 234 1.72 -9.39 20.21
CA SER A 234 2.70 -8.50 19.60
C SER A 234 2.56 -8.49 18.07
N THR A 235 2.57 -7.28 17.50
CA THR A 235 2.53 -7.09 16.04
C THR A 235 3.91 -7.06 15.40
N GLY A 236 4.98 -6.92 16.19
CA GLY A 236 6.32 -6.69 15.68
C GLY A 236 6.57 -5.30 15.10
N ALA A 237 5.56 -4.41 15.04
CA ALA A 237 5.62 -3.13 14.34
C ALA A 237 5.65 -1.96 15.33
N THR A 238 6.38 -0.89 14.98
CA THR A 238 6.58 0.30 15.84
C THR A 238 6.10 1.61 15.17
N TRP A 239 5.50 1.55 13.99
CA TRP A 239 4.98 2.75 13.32
C TRP A 239 3.65 3.23 13.93
N THR A 240 3.52 4.55 14.12
CA THR A 240 2.37 5.17 14.80
C THR A 240 1.03 4.99 14.10
N ASP A 241 1.04 4.63 12.82
CA ASP A 241 -0.14 4.54 11.95
C ASP A 241 -0.56 3.08 11.70
N MET A 242 -0.24 2.16 12.63
CA MET A 242 -0.53 0.72 12.52
C MET A 242 -1.96 0.42 12.05
N TRP A 243 -2.94 1.16 12.54
CA TRP A 243 -4.34 1.00 12.16
C TRP A 243 -4.62 1.26 10.67
N ASP A 244 -3.99 2.27 10.06
CA ASP A 244 -4.19 2.60 8.64
C ASP A 244 -3.80 1.40 7.77
N TYR A 245 -2.68 0.76 8.09
CA TYR A 245 -2.16 -0.40 7.38
C TYR A 245 -2.98 -1.67 7.64
N PHE A 246 -3.27 -1.95 8.90
CA PHE A 246 -4.05 -3.12 9.29
C PHE A 246 -5.47 -3.08 8.69
N SER A 247 -6.13 -1.93 8.76
CA SER A 247 -7.48 -1.75 8.21
C SER A 247 -7.50 -1.87 6.68
N LEU A 248 -6.46 -1.40 5.98
CA LEU A 248 -6.36 -1.56 4.53
C LEU A 248 -6.11 -3.02 4.10
N LEU A 249 -5.27 -3.76 4.83
CA LEU A 249 -5.10 -5.21 4.65
C LEU A 249 -6.40 -5.97 4.89
N LYS A 250 -7.14 -5.60 5.95
CA LYS A 250 -8.45 -6.19 6.26
C LYS A 250 -9.45 -5.93 5.13
N LYS A 251 -9.47 -4.70 4.60
CA LYS A 251 -10.29 -4.32 3.44
C LYS A 251 -9.93 -5.16 2.21
N ALA A 252 -8.64 -5.39 1.93
CA ALA A 252 -8.22 -6.27 0.83
C ALA A 252 -8.71 -7.71 1.03
N TYR A 253 -8.62 -8.25 2.26
CA TYR A 253 -9.08 -9.58 2.60
C TYR A 253 -10.58 -9.80 2.42
N GLN A 254 -11.39 -8.76 2.65
CA GLN A 254 -12.85 -8.80 2.58
C GLN A 254 -13.44 -8.71 1.15
N LYS A 255 -12.61 -8.44 0.13
CA LYS A 255 -13.04 -8.45 -1.29
C LYS A 255 -13.21 -9.87 -1.84
#